data_AF-A0A3Q0RSS2-F1
#
_entry.id   AF-A0A3Q0RSS2-F1
#
_cell.length_a   1.000
_cell.length_b   1.000
_cell.length_c   1.000
_cell.angle_alpha   90.00
_cell.angle_beta   90.00
_cell.angle_gamma   90.00
#
_symmetry.space_group_name_H-M   'P 1'
#
loop_
_entity.id
_entity.type
_entity.pdbx_description
1 polymer ?
#
loop_
_entity_poly.entity_id
_entity_poly.type
_entity_poly.pdbx_seq_one_letter_code
_entity_poly.pdbx_strand_id
1 'polypeptide(L)'
;MTVLTDLLLYATCNTHTDSSVSGCSKPLVARTIHASDYFGTDGFGDVPDPHAPSLDLVQKKKAEQAIIDFVNENPGEVILVAIAPLTNLAVTVQLDPTLSKKLKALFIMGGNTEYPEAAYIVLNRYTCPTYITTWEFTCRNSLPWSFCDTWFANHTEKSEFVRRISAISREVRVCKLDLTVELEGTYTRGMMALDYMHKLKKKHTVFIMNKVDLDMFQEMLINAIK
;
A
#
# COMPACT_ATOMS: atom_id res chain seq x y z
N MET A 1 14.49 -10.08 -2.54
CA MET A 1 14.08 -10.38 -1.15
C MET A 1 12.72 -9.72 -0.99
N THR A 2 11.63 -10.48 -0.84
CA THR A 2 10.27 -9.91 -0.74
C THR A 2 10.02 -9.55 0.71
N VAL A 3 10.55 -8.42 1.15
CA VAL A 3 10.34 -7.90 2.51
C VAL A 3 9.45 -6.67 2.36
N LEU A 4 8.37 -6.69 3.16
CA LEU A 4 7.31 -5.67 3.29
C LEU A 4 6.22 -5.71 2.23
N THR A 5 5.41 -6.76 2.32
CA THR A 5 3.98 -6.59 2.07
C THR A 5 3.39 -5.77 3.21
N ASP A 6 3.48 -4.44 3.14
CA ASP A 6 2.86 -3.56 4.13
C ASP A 6 1.34 -3.56 3.94
N LEU A 7 0.72 -4.64 4.42
CA LEU A 7 -0.67 -4.59 4.83
C LEU A 7 -0.65 -4.19 6.30
N LEU A 8 -0.93 -2.92 6.59
CA LEU A 8 -1.09 -2.50 7.97
C LEU A 8 -2.47 -3.01 8.43
N LEU A 9 -2.46 -3.97 9.35
CA LEU A 9 -3.66 -4.42 10.04
C LEU A 9 -3.94 -3.41 11.15
N TYR A 10 -4.96 -2.57 10.97
CA TYR A 10 -5.38 -1.62 12.00
C TYR A 10 -6.74 -2.04 12.53
N ALA A 11 -6.78 -2.76 13.65
CA ALA A 11 -8.01 -2.77 14.45
C ALA A 11 -8.10 -1.43 15.17
N THR A 12 -9.29 -0.85 15.23
CA THR A 12 -9.56 0.31 16.10
C THR A 12 -9.41 0.02 17.60
N CYS A 13 -8.82 -1.13 17.97
CA CYS A 13 -8.68 -1.64 19.33
C CYS A 13 -7.33 -1.28 20.00
N ASN A 14 -6.52 -0.37 19.43
CA ASN A 14 -5.27 0.10 20.05
C ASN A 14 -4.24 -1.01 20.37
N THR A 15 -4.35 -2.19 19.77
CA THR A 15 -3.39 -3.28 19.93
C THR A 15 -2.38 -3.24 18.77
N HIS A 16 -1.19 -2.70 19.04
CA HIS A 16 -0.02 -2.95 18.20
C HIS A 16 0.32 -4.44 18.30
N THR A 17 -0.03 -5.22 17.28
CA THR A 17 0.49 -6.58 17.14
C THR A 17 1.77 -6.51 16.30
N ASP A 18 2.93 -6.37 16.95
CA ASP A 18 4.27 -6.37 16.32
C ASP A 18 4.69 -7.78 15.85
N SER A 19 3.79 -8.46 15.17
CA SER A 19 3.95 -9.84 14.70
C SER A 19 4.14 -9.84 13.19
N SER A 20 5.39 -9.93 12.75
CA SER A 20 5.71 -10.01 11.32
C SER A 20 5.36 -11.40 10.76
N VAL A 21 4.66 -11.43 9.62
CA VAL A 21 4.22 -12.64 8.92
C VAL A 21 4.66 -12.58 7.48
N SER A 22 5.02 -13.74 6.91
CA SER A 22 5.34 -13.80 5.48
C SER A 22 4.08 -13.95 4.63
N GLY A 23 3.91 -13.07 3.64
CA GLY A 23 2.86 -13.16 2.62
C GLY A 23 3.32 -13.82 1.32
N CYS A 24 2.55 -13.58 0.25
CA CYS A 24 2.86 -13.99 -1.11
C CYS A 24 4.16 -13.34 -1.61
N SER A 25 5.10 -14.16 -2.08
CA SER A 25 6.40 -13.69 -2.59
C SER A 25 6.39 -13.29 -4.07
N LYS A 26 5.31 -13.62 -4.79
CA LYS A 26 5.14 -13.39 -6.23
C LYS A 26 3.72 -12.93 -6.56
N PRO A 27 3.53 -12.17 -7.64
CA PRO A 27 2.19 -11.85 -8.16
C PRO A 27 1.44 -13.12 -8.56
N LEU A 28 0.11 -13.02 -8.68
CA LEU A 28 -0.74 -14.16 -9.07
C LEU A 28 -0.43 -14.69 -10.48
N VAL A 29 -0.17 -13.79 -11.42
CA VAL A 29 0.01 -14.12 -12.85
C VAL A 29 1.12 -13.30 -13.49
N ALA A 30 1.15 -11.99 -13.23
CA ALA A 30 2.14 -11.09 -13.81
C ALA A 30 3.58 -11.45 -13.40
N ARG A 31 4.55 -10.99 -14.20
CA ARG A 31 5.97 -11.08 -13.84
C ARG A 31 6.24 -10.19 -12.63
N THR A 32 7.16 -10.62 -11.77
CA THR A 32 7.65 -9.79 -10.68
C THR A 32 8.41 -8.61 -11.25
N ILE A 33 8.02 -7.40 -10.83
CA ILE A 33 8.73 -6.17 -11.15
C ILE A 33 9.33 -5.64 -9.84
N HIS A 34 10.59 -5.25 -9.89
CA HIS A 34 11.33 -4.75 -8.75
C HIS A 34 11.33 -3.23 -8.77
N ALA A 35 11.02 -2.61 -7.63
CA ALA A 35 11.04 -1.17 -7.45
C ALA A 35 12.38 -0.68 -6.87
N SER A 36 13.49 -1.38 -7.16
CA SER A 36 14.81 -1.07 -6.59
C SER A 36 15.33 0.30 -7.00
N ASP A 37 14.87 0.83 -8.13
CA ASP A 37 15.20 2.19 -8.57
C ASP A 37 14.63 3.27 -7.64
N TYR A 38 13.59 2.95 -6.86
CA TYR A 38 12.91 3.87 -5.95
C TYR A 38 13.21 3.58 -4.47
N PHE A 39 13.38 2.30 -4.11
CA PHE A 39 13.51 1.88 -2.71
C PHE A 39 14.82 1.17 -2.39
N GLY A 40 15.78 1.10 -3.32
CA GLY A 40 16.99 0.29 -3.14
C GLY A 40 16.72 -1.21 -3.26
N THR A 41 17.77 -2.02 -3.17
CA THR A 41 17.67 -3.48 -3.31
C THR A 41 17.03 -4.17 -2.10
N ASP A 42 17.14 -3.54 -0.92
CA ASP A 42 16.55 -3.99 0.34
C ASP A 42 15.14 -3.46 0.61
N GLY A 43 14.68 -2.46 -0.15
CA GLY A 43 13.41 -1.78 0.06
C GLY A 43 13.46 -0.59 1.04
N PHE A 44 14.63 -0.29 1.61
CA PHE A 44 14.88 0.77 2.59
C PHE A 44 16.04 1.70 2.19
N GLY A 45 16.28 1.85 0.90
CA GLY A 45 17.29 2.76 0.35
C GLY A 45 18.73 2.25 0.53
N ASP A 46 18.92 0.94 0.71
CA ASP A 46 20.22 0.29 0.91
C ASP A 46 21.02 0.87 2.08
N VAL A 47 20.29 1.32 3.10
CA VAL A 47 20.83 1.95 4.31
C VAL A 47 21.22 0.85 5.30
N PRO A 48 22.50 0.72 5.71
CA PRO A 48 22.89 -0.27 6.70
C PRO A 48 22.15 -0.06 8.02
N ASP A 49 21.46 -1.10 8.47
CA ASP A 49 20.80 -1.15 9.76
C ASP A 49 21.47 -2.20 10.67
N PRO A 50 22.30 -1.77 11.64
CA PRO A 50 22.93 -2.69 12.58
C PRO A 50 21.93 -3.32 13.57
N HIS A 51 20.69 -2.83 13.62
CA HIS A 51 19.62 -3.31 14.49
C HIS A 51 18.49 -4.02 13.73
N ALA A 52 18.73 -4.38 12.47
CA ALA A 52 17.73 -5.06 11.65
C ALA A 52 17.19 -6.32 12.35
N PRO A 53 15.85 -6.46 12.48
CA PRO A 53 15.25 -7.60 13.16
C PRO A 53 15.62 -8.91 12.47
N SER A 54 15.96 -9.95 13.25
CA SER A 54 16.25 -11.28 12.69
C SER A 54 15.03 -11.84 11.97
N LEU A 55 15.27 -12.54 10.86
CA LEU A 55 14.23 -13.31 10.15
C LEU A 55 13.59 -14.38 11.03
N ASP A 56 14.24 -14.79 12.12
CA ASP A 56 13.67 -15.73 13.10
C ASP A 56 12.47 -15.15 13.87
N LEU A 57 12.31 -13.82 13.87
CA LEU A 57 11.16 -13.13 14.45
C LEU A 57 9.91 -13.22 13.56
N VAL A 58 10.08 -13.63 12.30
CA VAL A 58 8.95 -13.81 11.38
C VAL A 58 8.19 -15.07 11.76
N GLN A 59 6.90 -14.91 12.03
CA GLN A 59 6.05 -16.04 12.38
C GLN A 59 5.93 -17.02 11.22
N LYS A 60 5.83 -18.31 11.55
CA LYS A 60 5.55 -19.37 10.57
C LYS A 60 4.17 -19.24 9.92
N LYS A 61 3.23 -18.54 10.60
CA LYS A 61 1.89 -18.29 10.09
C LYS A 61 1.98 -17.40 8.84
N LYS A 62 1.20 -17.76 7.82
CA LYS A 62 1.11 -16.99 6.57
C LYS A 62 0.23 -15.76 6.75
N ALA A 63 0.58 -14.68 6.06
CA ALA A 63 -0.11 -13.40 6.18
C ALA A 63 -1.63 -13.52 5.92
N GLU A 64 -2.02 -14.33 4.94
CA GLU A 64 -3.42 -14.54 4.58
C GLU A 64 -4.22 -15.16 5.73
N GLN A 65 -3.65 -16.17 6.40
CA GLN A 65 -4.28 -16.80 7.55
C GLN A 65 -4.31 -15.85 8.76
N ALA A 66 -3.23 -15.09 9.00
CA ALA A 66 -3.20 -14.10 10.07
C ALA A 66 -4.29 -13.02 9.91
N ILE A 67 -4.52 -12.55 8.67
CA ILE A 67 -5.61 -11.62 8.35
C ILE A 67 -6.97 -12.26 8.64
N ILE A 68 -7.19 -13.51 8.20
CA ILE A 68 -8.46 -14.22 8.41
C ILE A 68 -8.75 -14.38 9.90
N ASP A 69 -7.78 -14.87 10.66
CA ASP A 69 -7.92 -15.11 12.10
C ASP A 69 -8.27 -13.79 12.81
N PHE A 70 -7.52 -12.73 12.55
CA PHE A 70 -7.72 -11.43 13.19
C PHE A 70 -9.08 -10.79 12.87
N VAL A 71 -9.52 -10.90 11.61
CA VAL A 71 -10.84 -10.38 11.18
C VAL A 71 -11.98 -11.23 11.76
N ASN A 72 -11.78 -12.54 11.92
CA ASN A 72 -12.77 -13.42 12.55
C ASN A 72 -12.90 -13.18 14.05
N GLU A 73 -11.80 -12.83 14.71
CA GLU A 73 -11.79 -12.46 16.13
C GLU A 73 -12.43 -11.09 16.38
N ASN A 74 -12.37 -10.17 15.40
CA ASN A 74 -12.82 -8.78 15.55
C ASN A 74 -13.79 -8.34 14.42
N PRO A 75 -14.89 -9.05 14.17
CA PRO A 75 -15.76 -8.78 13.03
C PRO A 75 -16.44 -7.41 13.16
N GLY A 76 -16.37 -6.61 12.11
CA GLY A 76 -16.94 -5.26 12.04
C GLY A 76 -16.04 -4.16 12.62
N GLU A 77 -14.88 -4.52 13.19
CA GLU A 77 -13.97 -3.58 13.84
C GLU A 77 -12.65 -3.36 13.06
N VAL A 78 -12.25 -4.35 12.25
CA VAL A 78 -10.98 -4.31 11.52
C VAL A 78 -11.04 -3.41 10.29
N ILE A 79 -10.04 -2.52 10.18
CA ILE A 79 -9.74 -1.76 8.97
C ILE A 79 -8.44 -2.33 8.37
N LEU A 80 -8.50 -2.69 7.09
CA LEU A 80 -7.30 -3.08 6.34
C LEU A 80 -6.76 -1.86 5.59
N VAL A 81 -5.46 -1.59 5.72
CA VAL A 81 -4.75 -0.55 4.96
C VAL A 81 -3.73 -1.22 4.05
N ALA A 82 -4.01 -1.23 2.75
CA ALA A 82 -3.19 -1.86 1.73
C ALA A 82 -2.40 -0.81 0.95
N ILE A 83 -1.09 -0.70 1.24
CA ILE A 83 -0.16 0.22 0.57
C ILE A 83 0.87 -0.53 -0.31
N ALA A 84 0.65 -1.83 -0.51
CA ALA A 84 1.50 -2.75 -1.27
C ALA A 84 0.65 -3.55 -2.29
N PRO A 85 1.26 -4.37 -3.17
CA PRO A 85 0.50 -5.20 -4.11
C PRO A 85 -0.59 -6.04 -3.42
N LEU A 86 -1.78 -6.07 -4.02
CA LEU A 86 -2.99 -6.65 -3.42
C LEU A 86 -3.03 -8.19 -3.42
N THR A 87 -1.90 -8.85 -3.72
CA THR A 87 -1.83 -10.31 -3.89
C THR A 87 -2.28 -11.06 -2.64
N ASN A 88 -1.83 -10.64 -1.45
CA ASN A 88 -2.27 -11.26 -0.20
C ASN A 88 -3.79 -11.18 -0.07
N LEU A 89 -4.39 -9.99 -0.22
CA LEU A 89 -5.85 -9.82 -0.12
C LEU A 89 -6.64 -10.63 -1.15
N ALA A 90 -6.10 -10.75 -2.37
CA ALA A 90 -6.70 -11.56 -3.42
C ALA A 90 -6.68 -13.07 -3.09
N VAL A 91 -5.65 -13.55 -2.39
CA VAL A 91 -5.59 -14.92 -1.88
C VAL A 91 -6.49 -15.07 -0.65
N THR A 92 -6.43 -14.14 0.30
CA THR A 92 -7.23 -14.15 1.55
C THR A 92 -8.73 -14.29 1.26
N VAL A 93 -9.28 -13.54 0.30
CA VAL A 93 -10.72 -13.61 -0.02
C VAL A 93 -11.12 -14.88 -0.76
N GLN A 94 -10.16 -15.63 -1.32
CA GLN A 94 -10.41 -16.96 -1.86
C GLN A 94 -10.47 -18.00 -0.74
N LEU A 95 -9.60 -17.87 0.26
CA LEU A 95 -9.58 -18.72 1.45
C LEU A 95 -10.81 -18.47 2.34
N ASP A 96 -11.22 -17.20 2.49
CA ASP A 96 -12.43 -16.81 3.21
C ASP A 96 -13.29 -15.83 2.38
N PRO A 97 -14.26 -16.35 1.61
CA PRO A 97 -15.18 -15.53 0.82
C PRO A 97 -16.10 -14.60 1.65
N THR A 98 -16.20 -14.82 2.96
CA THR A 98 -17.01 -13.99 3.86
C THR A 98 -16.23 -12.84 4.47
N LEU A 99 -14.89 -12.85 4.36
CA LEU A 99 -13.97 -11.88 4.97
C LEU A 99 -14.44 -10.45 4.80
N SER A 100 -14.78 -10.06 3.57
CA SER A 100 -15.14 -8.67 3.30
C SER A 100 -16.36 -8.18 4.08
N LYS A 101 -17.33 -9.03 4.39
CA LYS A 101 -18.51 -8.64 5.17
C LYS A 101 -18.18 -8.37 6.64
N LYS A 102 -17.05 -8.86 7.12
CA LYS A 102 -16.55 -8.70 8.49
C LYS A 102 -15.58 -7.52 8.62
N LEU A 103 -15.24 -6.85 7.53
CA LEU A 103 -14.38 -5.67 7.57
C LEU A 103 -15.20 -4.40 7.81
N LYS A 104 -14.68 -3.52 8.67
CA LYS A 104 -15.21 -2.17 8.86
C LYS A 104 -14.98 -1.33 7.61
N ALA A 105 -13.76 -1.36 7.09
CA ALA A 105 -13.36 -0.67 5.88
C ALA A 105 -12.07 -1.27 5.28
N LEU A 106 -11.84 -0.96 4.01
CA LEU A 106 -10.61 -1.25 3.29
C LEU A 106 -10.07 0.07 2.70
N PHE A 107 -8.84 0.44 3.02
CA PHE A 107 -8.13 1.54 2.40
C PHE A 107 -7.05 0.98 1.48
N ILE A 108 -7.00 1.47 0.24
CA ILE A 108 -6.03 1.04 -0.78
C ILE A 108 -5.29 2.28 -1.25
N MET A 109 -3.97 2.25 -1.23
CA MET A 109 -3.17 3.13 -2.06
C MET A 109 -2.92 2.41 -3.39
N GLY A 110 -3.35 3.01 -4.51
CA GLY A 110 -3.20 2.41 -5.83
C GLY A 110 -4.13 3.01 -6.87
N GLY A 111 -3.91 2.71 -8.15
CA GLY A 111 -4.70 3.31 -9.25
C GLY A 111 -4.18 2.90 -10.62
N ASN A 112 -2.87 2.76 -10.74
CA ASN A 112 -2.20 2.22 -11.90
C ASN A 112 -1.31 1.07 -11.43
N THR A 113 -1.72 -0.17 -11.67
CA THR A 113 -1.05 -1.34 -11.07
C THR A 113 -0.50 -2.26 -12.15
N GLU A 114 0.74 -2.68 -11.93
CA GLU A 114 1.38 -3.72 -12.73
C GLU A 114 0.87 -5.14 -12.40
N TYR A 115 0.03 -5.25 -11.35
CA TYR A 115 -0.52 -6.50 -10.82
C TYR A 115 -2.06 -6.55 -10.94
N PRO A 116 -2.61 -6.53 -12.16
CA PRO A 116 -4.03 -6.31 -12.41
C PRO A 116 -4.93 -7.42 -11.87
N GLU A 117 -4.50 -8.68 -11.86
CA GLU A 117 -5.35 -9.79 -11.42
C GLU A 117 -5.71 -9.69 -9.95
N ALA A 118 -4.75 -9.33 -9.10
CA ALA A 118 -4.98 -9.17 -7.68
C ALA A 118 -5.93 -7.99 -7.42
N ALA A 119 -5.71 -6.85 -8.08
CA ALA A 119 -6.59 -5.70 -7.99
C ALA A 119 -8.00 -6.01 -8.50
N TYR A 120 -8.13 -6.72 -9.62
CA TYR A 120 -9.41 -7.15 -10.16
C TYR A 120 -10.17 -8.03 -9.17
N ILE A 121 -9.51 -9.02 -8.55
CA ILE A 121 -10.14 -9.87 -7.53
C ILE A 121 -10.60 -9.02 -6.35
N VAL A 122 -9.73 -8.17 -5.80
CA VAL A 122 -10.06 -7.34 -4.64
C VAL A 122 -11.24 -6.42 -4.93
N LEU A 123 -11.20 -5.67 -6.03
CA LEU A 123 -12.26 -4.72 -6.44
C LEU A 123 -13.56 -5.38 -6.91
N ASN A 124 -13.62 -6.71 -7.03
CA ASN A 124 -14.86 -7.42 -7.32
C ASN A 124 -15.38 -8.21 -6.12
N ARG A 125 -14.50 -8.65 -5.23
CA ARG A 125 -14.83 -9.57 -4.13
C ARG A 125 -14.94 -8.88 -2.78
N TYR A 126 -14.27 -7.74 -2.59
CA TYR A 126 -14.42 -6.93 -1.39
C TYR A 126 -15.60 -5.97 -1.58
N THR A 127 -16.64 -6.19 -0.78
CA THR A 127 -17.89 -5.43 -0.77
C THR A 127 -18.03 -4.49 0.43
N CYS A 128 -17.07 -4.49 1.35
CA CYS A 128 -16.99 -3.50 2.44
C CYS A 128 -16.76 -2.09 1.88
N PRO A 129 -17.04 -1.03 2.66
CA PRO A 129 -16.64 0.32 2.32
C PRO A 129 -15.15 0.36 1.96
N THR A 130 -14.86 0.72 0.71
CA THR A 130 -13.50 0.69 0.16
C THR A 130 -13.11 2.08 -0.30
N TYR A 131 -11.99 2.59 0.22
CA TYR A 131 -11.44 3.90 -0.07
C TYR A 131 -10.14 3.75 -0.84
N ILE A 132 -9.98 4.49 -1.93
CA ILE A 132 -8.78 4.42 -2.77
C ILE A 132 -8.13 5.79 -2.85
N THR A 133 -6.86 5.81 -2.48
CA THR A 133 -5.94 6.93 -2.66
C THR A 133 -5.13 6.64 -3.91
N THR A 134 -5.47 7.30 -5.03
CA THR A 134 -4.80 7.01 -6.32
C THR A 134 -3.41 7.59 -6.42
N TRP A 135 -2.59 7.04 -7.31
CA TRP A 135 -1.25 7.57 -7.61
C TRP A 135 -1.30 9.05 -8.03
N GLU A 136 -2.25 9.40 -8.89
CA GLU A 136 -2.43 10.78 -9.35
C GLU A 136 -2.84 11.70 -8.21
N PHE A 137 -3.66 11.20 -7.27
CA PHE A 137 -3.98 11.93 -6.06
C PHE A 137 -2.74 12.15 -5.18
N THR A 138 -1.90 11.13 -4.98
CA THR A 138 -0.65 11.29 -4.21
C THR A 138 0.31 12.27 -4.87
N CYS A 139 0.46 12.23 -6.19
CA CYS A 139 1.33 13.16 -6.92
C CYS A 139 0.86 14.63 -6.80
N ARG A 140 -0.46 14.88 -6.93
CA ARG A 140 -1.01 16.24 -6.81
C ARG A 140 -0.89 16.82 -5.40
N ASN A 141 -0.77 15.96 -4.38
CA ASN A 141 -0.65 16.33 -2.98
C ASN A 141 0.75 16.01 -2.42
N SER A 142 1.77 16.14 -3.27
CA SER A 142 3.17 15.90 -2.87
C SER A 142 3.61 16.87 -1.79
N LEU A 143 4.43 16.40 -0.86
CA LEU A 143 5.01 17.24 0.19
C LEU A 143 6.05 18.20 -0.42
N PRO A 144 6.01 19.50 -0.10
CA PRO A 144 7.05 20.43 -0.51
C PRO A 144 8.42 20.02 0.04
N TRP A 145 9.49 20.21 -0.75
CA TRP A 145 10.85 19.94 -0.27
C TRP A 145 11.21 20.72 1.00
N SER A 146 10.72 21.95 1.14
CA SER A 146 10.89 22.75 2.35
C SER A 146 10.28 22.12 3.60
N PHE A 147 9.15 21.42 3.45
CA PHE A 147 8.57 20.63 4.53
C PHE A 147 9.47 19.44 4.85
N CYS A 148 9.91 18.68 3.85
CA CYS A 148 10.80 17.53 4.05
C CYS A 148 12.08 17.91 4.78
N ASP A 149 12.71 19.03 4.41
CA ASP A 149 13.92 19.53 5.08
C ASP A 149 13.63 19.85 6.56
N THR A 150 12.48 20.45 6.86
CA THR A 150 12.04 20.71 8.25
C THR A 150 11.76 19.42 9.00
N TRP A 151 11.09 18.46 8.36
CA TRP A 151 10.73 17.17 8.93
C TRP A 151 11.99 16.38 9.32
N PHE A 152 13.00 16.33 8.43
CA PHE A 152 14.28 15.67 8.67
C PHE A 152 15.17 16.39 9.69
N ALA A 153 15.00 17.69 9.88
CA ALA A 153 15.76 18.48 10.85
C ALA A 153 15.28 18.31 12.31
N ASN A 154 14.32 17.43 12.58
CA ASN A 154 13.84 17.18 13.96
C ASN A 154 14.84 16.41 14.83
N HIS A 155 15.93 15.86 14.25
CA HIS A 155 17.02 15.18 14.96
C HIS A 155 16.59 14.05 15.92
N THR A 156 15.43 13.45 15.69
CA THR A 156 15.00 12.20 16.35
C THR A 156 15.52 11.00 15.58
N GLU A 157 15.67 9.85 16.25
CA GLU A 157 16.06 8.58 15.62
C GLU A 157 15.14 8.23 14.43
N LYS A 158 13.82 8.42 14.60
CA LYS A 158 12.84 8.24 13.52
C LYS A 158 13.05 9.21 12.37
N SER A 159 13.25 10.51 12.64
CA SER A 159 13.46 11.50 11.59
C SER A 159 14.74 11.24 10.79
N GLU A 160 15.79 10.77 11.46
CA GLU A 160 17.04 10.40 10.82
C GLU A 160 16.91 9.11 10.00
N PHE A 161 16.17 8.13 10.51
CA PHE A 161 15.83 6.93 9.75
C PHE A 161 15.06 7.28 8.46
N VAL A 162 13.96 8.04 8.55
CA VAL A 162 13.19 8.46 7.38
C VAL A 162 14.05 9.26 6.40
N ARG A 163 14.91 10.16 6.90
CA ARG A 163 15.86 10.93 6.08
C ARG A 163 16.81 10.02 5.30
N ARG A 164 17.35 8.98 5.95
CA ARG A 164 18.31 8.04 5.33
C ARG A 164 17.64 7.19 4.25
N ILE A 165 16.51 6.55 4.54
CA ILE A 165 15.82 5.66 3.58
C ILE A 165 15.27 6.44 2.37
N SER A 166 14.96 7.73 2.55
CA SER A 166 14.45 8.60 1.48
C SER A 166 15.56 9.19 0.60
N ALA A 167 16.83 9.00 0.93
CA ALA A 167 17.95 9.65 0.24
C ALA A 167 18.01 9.27 -1.25
N ILE A 168 17.76 8.00 -1.58
CA ILE A 168 17.77 7.50 -2.96
C ILE A 168 16.73 8.22 -3.84
N SER A 169 15.56 8.53 -3.28
CA SER A 169 14.46 9.21 -3.96
C SER A 169 14.70 10.70 -4.20
N ARG A 170 15.73 11.29 -3.58
CA ARG A 170 16.12 12.70 -3.78
C ARG A 170 17.03 12.89 -4.98
N GLU A 171 17.56 11.81 -5.55
CA GLU A 171 18.35 11.86 -6.77
C GLU A 171 17.43 12.07 -7.98
N VAL A 172 17.64 13.16 -8.71
CA VAL A 172 16.92 13.39 -9.98
C VAL A 172 17.47 12.42 -11.02
N ARG A 173 16.62 11.50 -11.48
CA ARG A 173 16.93 10.58 -12.57
C ARG A 173 16.14 10.97 -13.82
N VAL A 174 16.85 11.00 -14.96
CA VAL A 174 16.24 11.26 -16.27
C VAL A 174 16.33 10.00 -17.09
N CYS A 175 15.19 9.48 -17.52
CA CYS A 175 15.09 8.31 -18.39
C CYS A 175 14.66 8.75 -19.80
N LYS A 176 15.31 8.19 -20.83
CA LYS A 176 14.86 8.32 -22.21
C LYS A 176 13.82 7.24 -22.49
N LEU A 177 12.61 7.65 -22.86
CA LEU A 177 11.51 6.75 -23.17
C LEU A 177 10.86 7.15 -24.50
N ASP A 178 10.48 6.17 -25.30
CA ASP A 178 9.62 6.40 -26.46
C ASP A 178 8.16 6.51 -25.99
N LEU A 179 7.44 7.51 -26.50
CA LEU A 179 6.08 7.82 -26.09
C LEU A 179 5.10 7.57 -27.24
N THR A 180 3.98 6.96 -26.92
CA THR A 180 2.83 6.81 -27.83
C THR A 180 1.53 7.05 -27.06
N VAL A 181 0.44 7.33 -27.77
CA VAL A 181 -0.91 7.46 -27.19
C VAL A 181 -1.68 6.20 -27.56
N GLU A 182 -2.14 5.48 -26.54
CA GLU A 182 -2.92 4.26 -26.73
C GLU A 182 -4.38 4.58 -27.07
N LEU A 183 -4.88 4.03 -28.18
CA LEU A 183 -6.24 4.25 -28.67
C LEU A 183 -7.09 2.96 -28.77
N GLU A 184 -6.46 1.78 -28.71
CA GLU A 184 -7.10 0.48 -29.01
C GLU A 184 -7.31 -0.39 -27.75
N GLY A 185 -6.75 0.01 -26.60
CA GLY A 185 -6.76 -0.72 -25.34
C GLY A 185 -5.64 -1.77 -25.21
N THR A 186 -4.70 -1.82 -26.15
CA THR A 186 -3.62 -2.81 -26.19
C THR A 186 -2.63 -2.66 -25.03
N TYR A 187 -2.28 -1.42 -24.68
CA TYR A 187 -1.34 -1.11 -23.59
C TYR A 187 -1.99 -0.72 -22.25
N THR A 188 -3.31 -0.81 -22.13
CA THR A 188 -4.04 -0.36 -20.91
C THR A 188 -4.25 -1.47 -19.87
N ARG A 189 -3.56 -2.61 -19.99
CA ARG A 189 -3.68 -3.72 -19.04
C ARG A 189 -3.27 -3.26 -17.63
N GLY A 190 -4.23 -3.27 -16.70
CA GLY A 190 -4.03 -2.87 -15.30
C GLY A 190 -4.33 -1.41 -14.97
N MET A 191 -4.79 -0.63 -15.96
CA MET A 191 -5.41 0.65 -15.69
C MET A 191 -6.72 0.48 -14.91
N MET A 192 -6.90 1.28 -13.86
CA MET A 192 -8.18 1.37 -13.16
C MET A 192 -9.12 2.30 -13.93
N ALA A 193 -10.16 1.72 -14.53
CA ALA A 193 -11.21 2.49 -15.20
C ALA A 193 -12.30 2.94 -14.20
N LEU A 194 -12.50 4.25 -14.08
CA LEU A 194 -13.52 4.85 -13.20
C LEU A 194 -14.83 5.08 -13.97
N ASP A 195 -15.91 4.48 -13.49
CA ASP A 195 -17.25 4.61 -14.07
C ASP A 195 -18.05 5.73 -13.41
N TYR A 196 -17.71 6.98 -13.75
CA TYR A 196 -18.44 8.16 -13.27
C TYR A 196 -19.90 8.22 -13.73
N MET A 197 -20.26 7.45 -14.76
CA MET A 197 -21.61 7.42 -15.33
C MET A 197 -22.48 6.30 -14.75
N HIS A 198 -21.96 5.52 -13.79
CA HIS A 198 -22.63 4.40 -13.13
C HIS A 198 -23.22 3.35 -14.09
N LYS A 199 -22.60 3.15 -15.27
CA LYS A 199 -23.04 2.19 -16.29
C LYS A 199 -22.80 0.73 -15.90
N LEU A 200 -21.78 0.45 -15.08
CA LEU A 200 -21.38 -0.90 -14.68
C LEU A 200 -22.35 -1.53 -13.66
N LYS A 201 -23.23 -0.75 -13.03
CA LYS A 201 -24.26 -1.21 -12.07
C LYS A 201 -23.70 -2.15 -10.99
N LYS A 202 -22.47 -1.89 -10.51
CA LYS A 202 -21.85 -2.69 -9.46
C LYS A 202 -22.63 -2.53 -8.14
N LYS A 203 -22.68 -3.61 -7.35
CA LYS A 203 -23.45 -3.68 -6.10
C LYS A 203 -22.78 -3.00 -4.91
N HIS A 204 -21.48 -2.78 -4.97
CA HIS A 204 -20.69 -2.16 -3.90
C HIS A 204 -20.11 -0.82 -4.35
N THR A 205 -19.95 0.09 -3.40
CA THR A 205 -19.44 1.44 -3.65
C THR A 205 -17.97 1.51 -3.26
N VAL A 206 -17.19 2.11 -4.15
CA VAL A 206 -15.78 2.47 -3.91
C VAL A 206 -15.70 3.99 -3.86
N PHE A 207 -14.94 4.51 -2.90
CA PHE A 207 -14.73 5.94 -2.69
C PHE A 207 -13.33 6.32 -3.16
N ILE A 208 -13.23 7.26 -4.11
CA ILE A 208 -11.95 7.80 -4.57
C ILE A 208 -11.66 9.09 -3.80
N MET A 209 -10.47 9.18 -3.20
CA MET A 209 -10.03 10.41 -2.53
C MET A 209 -9.73 11.50 -3.56
N ASN A 210 -10.27 12.71 -3.33
CA ASN A 210 -10.14 13.86 -4.23
C ASN A 210 -9.33 15.01 -3.60
N LYS A 211 -9.52 15.29 -2.31
CA LYS A 211 -8.81 16.34 -1.58
C LYS A 211 -8.30 15.84 -0.24
N VAL A 212 -7.21 16.44 0.24
CA VAL A 212 -6.66 16.27 1.58
C VAL A 212 -6.29 17.64 2.13
N ASP A 213 -6.47 17.80 3.43
CA ASP A 213 -5.91 18.93 4.18
C ASP A 213 -4.41 18.67 4.39
N LEU A 214 -3.58 19.35 3.60
CA LEU A 214 -2.13 19.15 3.63
C LEU A 214 -1.50 19.65 4.93
N ASP A 215 -2.04 20.67 5.56
CA ASP A 215 -1.49 21.22 6.79
C ASP A 215 -1.72 20.23 7.94
N MET A 216 -2.94 19.70 8.04
CA MET A 216 -3.26 18.66 9.02
C MET A 216 -2.44 17.37 8.77
N PHE A 217 -2.25 16.99 7.49
CA PHE A 217 -1.43 15.83 7.16
C PHE A 217 0.04 16.02 7.53
N GLN A 218 0.61 17.20 7.26
CA GLN A 218 1.97 17.56 7.67
C GLN A 218 2.14 17.54 9.19
N GLU A 219 1.15 18.04 9.93
CA GLU A 219 1.16 17.99 11.39
C GLU A 219 1.16 16.54 11.92
N MET A 220 0.35 15.67 11.31
CA MET A 220 0.35 14.24 11.65
C MET A 220 1.73 13.59 11.41
N LEU A 221 2.39 13.90 10.29
CA LEU A 221 3.74 13.39 10.00
C LEU A 221 4.79 13.89 10.99
N ILE A 222 4.71 15.16 11.37
CA ILE A 222 5.60 15.74 12.40
C ILE A 222 5.37 15.05 13.74
N ASN A 223 4.12 14.79 14.12
CA ASN A 223 3.82 14.12 15.38
C ASN A 223 4.25 12.65 15.39
N ALA A 224 4.27 11.97 14.24
CA ALA A 224 4.68 10.56 14.16
C ALA A 224 6.19 10.34 14.41
N ILE A 225 7.02 11.34 14.09
CA ILE A 225 8.49 11.26 14.25
C ILE A 225 9.00 11.81 15.58
N LYS A 226 8.13 12.45 16.38
CA LYS A 226 8.39 12.74 17.79
C LYS A 226 8.48 11.44 18.58
#